data_AF-V7CCF2-F1
#
_entry.id   AF-V7CCF2-F1
#
_cell.length_a   1.000
_cell.length_b   1.000
_cell.length_c   1.000
_cell.angle_alpha   90.00
_cell.angle_beta   90.00
_cell.angle_gamma   90.00
#
_symmetry.space_group_name_H-M   'P 1'
#
loop_
_entity.id
_entity.type
_entity.pdbx_description
1 polymer ?
#
loop_
_entity_poly.entity_id
_entity_poly.type
_entity_poly.pdbx_seq_one_letter_code
_entity_poly.pdbx_strand_id
1 'polypeptide(L)'
;MQISHPKLSPDHHLSMDIPKLHIIQHSRCIALLFLLQFSSLHFPSLGYNVPDKYFINCGSDNSVTESGKVYVAESNHDASFNSSNTERNQSSVPSPLYQTARIFRRVSWYKFNIDSNGTYLLRLHFFPFSSPSNLSSARFNVSVPGFWLLQNFDGTNDTNNNSALVKEFFMEISAPTFKITFRPLESSFAFVNAIELFVLPLHLISDKVSFFKPIGGTSIYSGGLYSRVLETKHRLNVGGQPTKDLLLRNWIPDDIYLMYTENAKNRSPYNGEIGYHVDDDSD
;
A
#
# COMPACT_ATOMS: atom_id res chain seq x y z
N MET A 1 90.81 -62.44 0.54
CA MET A 1 89.45 -62.82 0.96
C MET A 1 88.56 -61.60 0.74
N GLN A 2 87.42 -61.79 0.08
CA GLN A 2 86.66 -60.81 -0.71
C GLN A 2 86.35 -59.46 -0.03
N ILE A 3 86.54 -58.38 -0.78
CA ILE A 3 85.95 -57.05 -0.52
C ILE A 3 84.99 -56.77 -1.68
N SER A 4 83.70 -56.69 -1.36
CA SER A 4 82.60 -56.43 -2.30
C SER A 4 82.18 -54.95 -2.26
N HIS A 5 82.16 -54.30 -3.41
CA HIS A 5 81.59 -52.95 -3.56
C HIS A 5 80.05 -53.01 -3.64
N PRO A 6 79.33 -52.11 -2.96
CA PRO A 6 77.87 -52.04 -3.03
C PRO A 6 77.38 -51.31 -4.28
N LYS A 7 76.25 -51.80 -4.79
CA LYS A 7 75.56 -51.38 -6.01
C LYS A 7 74.57 -50.25 -5.69
N LEU A 8 74.61 -49.18 -6.49
CA LEU A 8 73.72 -48.02 -6.42
C LEU A 8 72.26 -48.42 -6.74
N SER A 9 71.29 -47.94 -5.97
CA SER A 9 69.85 -48.01 -6.26
C SER A 9 69.39 -46.70 -6.90
N PRO A 10 68.54 -46.72 -7.95
CA PRO A 10 68.04 -45.51 -8.59
C PRO A 10 66.80 -44.93 -7.88
N ASP A 11 66.63 -43.62 -8.09
CA ASP A 11 65.65 -42.72 -7.49
C ASP A 11 64.18 -43.13 -7.69
N HIS A 12 63.37 -42.97 -6.64
CA HIS A 12 61.92 -43.02 -6.71
C HIS A 12 61.35 -41.73 -7.31
N HIS A 13 60.92 -41.80 -8.56
CA HIS A 13 60.10 -40.79 -9.23
C HIS A 13 58.67 -40.84 -8.64
N LEU A 14 58.22 -39.77 -7.97
CA LEU A 14 56.83 -39.59 -7.54
C LEU A 14 55.93 -39.37 -8.76
N SER A 15 55.24 -40.42 -9.21
CA SER A 15 54.14 -40.31 -10.19
C SER A 15 52.86 -39.99 -9.44
N MET A 16 52.43 -38.73 -9.48
CA MET A 16 51.12 -38.31 -8.97
C MET A 16 50.06 -38.66 -10.02
N ASP A 17 49.21 -39.64 -9.71
CA ASP A 17 48.15 -40.15 -10.60
C ASP A 17 47.20 -39.04 -11.08
N ILE A 18 47.40 -38.61 -12.32
CA ILE A 18 46.60 -37.62 -13.07
C ILE A 18 45.06 -37.85 -12.98
N PRO A 19 44.52 -39.08 -12.92
CA PRO A 19 43.08 -39.30 -12.80
C PRO A 19 42.46 -38.78 -11.50
N LYS A 20 43.19 -38.81 -10.37
CA LYS A 20 42.67 -38.38 -9.07
C LYS A 20 42.55 -36.86 -8.98
N LEU A 21 43.44 -36.13 -9.65
CA LEU A 21 43.41 -34.66 -9.68
C LEU A 21 42.17 -34.14 -10.43
N HIS A 22 41.83 -34.76 -11.57
CA HIS A 22 40.63 -34.39 -12.35
C HIS A 22 39.33 -34.59 -11.56
N ILE A 23 39.21 -35.67 -10.79
CA ILE A 23 38.01 -35.98 -9.99
C ILE A 23 37.82 -34.93 -8.87
N ILE A 24 38.90 -34.55 -8.19
CA ILE A 24 38.85 -33.52 -7.13
C ILE A 24 38.49 -32.15 -7.71
N GLN A 25 39.02 -31.82 -8.90
CA GLN A 25 38.72 -30.56 -9.58
C GLN A 25 37.26 -30.50 -10.06
N HIS A 26 36.72 -31.58 -10.61
CA HIS A 26 35.31 -31.67 -10.99
C HIS A 26 34.37 -31.55 -9.77
N SER A 27 34.71 -32.19 -8.65
CA SER A 27 33.92 -32.10 -7.41
C SER A 27 33.87 -30.66 -6.86
N ARG A 28 35.00 -29.93 -6.91
CA ARG A 28 35.06 -28.51 -6.53
C ARG A 28 34.25 -27.61 -7.47
N CYS A 29 34.30 -27.85 -8.78
CA CYS A 29 33.50 -27.10 -9.75
C CYS A 29 32.00 -27.32 -9.57
N ILE A 30 31.56 -28.56 -9.28
CA ILE A 30 30.16 -28.88 -9.02
C ILE A 30 29.69 -28.19 -7.72
N ALA A 31 30.50 -28.22 -6.65
CA ALA A 31 30.18 -27.53 -5.40
C ALA A 31 30.08 -26.00 -5.57
N LEU A 32 30.98 -25.41 -6.38
CA LEU A 32 30.94 -23.98 -6.73
C LEU A 32 29.69 -23.61 -7.56
N LEU A 33 29.29 -24.46 -8.52
CA LEU A 33 28.06 -24.27 -9.29
C LEU A 33 26.80 -24.38 -8.39
N PHE A 34 26.80 -25.33 -7.44
CA PHE A 34 25.74 -25.46 -6.45
C PHE A 34 25.65 -24.23 -5.53
N LEU A 35 26.79 -23.70 -5.06
CA LEU A 35 26.83 -22.49 -4.24
C LEU A 35 26.39 -21.23 -5.02
N LEU A 36 26.72 -21.15 -6.32
CA LEU A 36 26.20 -20.07 -7.19
C LEU A 36 24.68 -20.13 -7.33
N GLN A 37 24.09 -21.32 -7.47
CA GLN A 37 22.63 -21.49 -7.53
C GLN A 37 21.94 -21.09 -6.21
N PHE A 38 22.55 -21.35 -5.04
CA PHE A 38 22.03 -20.88 -3.76
C PHE A 38 22.21 -19.37 -3.53
N SER A 39 23.24 -18.74 -4.13
CA SER A 39 23.40 -17.28 -4.08
C SER A 39 22.33 -16.54 -4.88
N SER A 40 21.81 -17.13 -5.97
CA SER A 40 20.66 -16.59 -6.73
C SER A 40 19.30 -16.80 -6.04
N LEU A 41 19.23 -17.66 -5.01
CA LEU A 41 18.01 -17.89 -4.22
C LEU A 41 17.87 -16.95 -3.02
N HIS A 42 18.81 -16.03 -2.82
CA HIS A 42 18.58 -14.86 -1.97
C HIS A 42 17.72 -13.86 -2.74
N PHE A 43 16.47 -14.22 -3.01
CA PHE A 43 15.43 -13.21 -3.08
C PHE A 43 15.26 -12.74 -1.63
N PRO A 44 15.73 -11.55 -1.21
CA PRO A 44 14.99 -10.90 -0.14
C PRO A 44 13.54 -10.92 -0.65
N SER A 45 12.61 -11.46 0.14
CA SER A 45 11.20 -11.16 -0.04
C SER A 45 11.14 -9.63 -0.08
N LEU A 46 11.10 -9.07 -1.29
CA LEU A 46 11.20 -7.65 -1.50
C LEU A 46 9.83 -7.13 -1.10
N GLY A 47 9.66 -6.85 0.20
CA GLY A 47 8.47 -6.21 0.72
C GLY A 47 8.23 -4.98 -0.14
N TYR A 48 7.02 -4.84 -0.67
CA TYR A 48 6.69 -3.69 -1.49
C TYR A 48 6.90 -2.41 -0.68
N ASN A 49 7.70 -1.49 -1.21
CA ASN A 49 7.83 -0.15 -0.66
C ASN A 49 6.89 0.78 -1.42
N VAL A 50 6.00 1.44 -0.69
CA VAL A 50 5.12 2.47 -1.26
C VAL A 50 5.99 3.56 -1.90
N PRO A 51 5.73 3.97 -3.15
CA PRO A 51 6.47 5.04 -3.80
C PRO A 51 6.38 6.34 -2.99
N ASP A 52 7.45 7.13 -2.95
CA ASP A 52 7.44 8.45 -2.30
C ASP A 52 6.85 9.55 -3.21
N LYS A 53 5.88 9.18 -4.06
CA LYS A 53 5.28 10.06 -5.07
C LYS A 53 3.82 10.35 -4.75
N TYR A 54 3.44 11.61 -4.86
CA TYR A 54 2.10 12.15 -4.62
C TYR A 54 1.54 11.93 -3.21
N PHE A 55 2.37 12.22 -2.22
CA PHE A 55 1.93 12.53 -0.86
C PHE A 55 1.90 14.05 -0.74
N ILE A 56 0.72 14.68 -0.81
CA ILE A 56 0.58 16.13 -0.92
C ILE A 56 0.04 16.71 0.38
N ASN A 57 0.77 17.65 0.99
CA ASN A 57 0.31 18.43 2.13
C ASN A 57 -0.49 19.65 1.62
N CYS A 58 -1.82 19.53 1.56
CA CYS A 58 -2.66 20.50 0.88
C CYS A 58 -2.82 21.79 1.69
N GLY A 59 -2.66 22.93 1.02
CA GLY A 59 -2.70 24.26 1.58
C GLY A 59 -1.43 24.69 2.32
N SER A 60 -0.31 23.96 2.16
CA SER A 60 0.94 24.22 2.89
C SER A 60 2.13 24.42 1.96
N ASP A 61 2.98 25.38 2.31
CA ASP A 61 4.31 25.58 1.72
C ASP A 61 5.42 24.79 2.44
N ASN A 62 5.06 24.01 3.47
CA ASN A 62 5.98 23.19 4.24
C ASN A 62 5.64 21.70 4.12
N SER A 63 6.66 20.88 3.88
CA SER A 63 6.54 19.43 3.90
C SER A 63 6.44 18.91 5.34
N VAL A 64 5.72 17.82 5.53
CA VAL A 64 5.54 17.15 6.83
C VAL A 64 5.86 15.67 6.68
N THR A 65 6.54 15.08 7.67
CA THR A 65 6.74 13.64 7.73
C THR A 65 5.73 13.01 8.67
N GLU A 66 4.97 12.03 8.17
CA GLU A 66 3.93 11.32 8.90
C GLU A 66 3.97 9.85 8.52
N SER A 67 3.96 8.95 9.50
CA SER A 67 3.98 7.49 9.26
C SER A 67 5.12 7.00 8.34
N GLY A 68 6.28 7.65 8.37
CA GLY A 68 7.43 7.31 7.54
C GLY A 68 7.35 7.82 6.08
N LYS A 69 6.34 8.61 5.72
CA LYS A 69 6.20 9.27 4.42
C LYS A 69 6.33 10.78 4.53
N VAL A 70 6.95 11.38 3.54
CA VAL A 70 7.04 12.83 3.40
C VAL A 70 5.86 13.31 2.56
N TYR A 71 4.94 14.04 3.17
CA TYR A 71 3.91 14.78 2.47
C TYR A 71 4.51 16.11 2.03
N VAL A 72 4.73 16.25 0.73
CA VAL A 72 5.42 17.38 0.13
C VAL A 72 4.56 18.65 0.21
N ALA A 73 5.23 19.77 0.46
CA ALA A 73 4.67 21.10 0.29
C ALA A 73 4.18 21.31 -1.15
N GLU A 74 3.15 22.13 -1.33
CA GLU A 74 2.65 22.48 -2.67
C GLU A 74 3.51 23.52 -3.40
N SER A 75 4.49 24.11 -2.70
CA SER A 75 5.62 24.84 -3.31
C SER A 75 6.55 23.91 -4.10
N ASN A 76 6.59 22.61 -3.78
CA ASN A 76 7.20 21.58 -4.61
C ASN A 76 6.15 21.07 -5.61
N HIS A 77 6.35 21.41 -6.89
CA HIS A 77 5.36 21.24 -7.96
C HIS A 77 5.12 19.79 -8.44
N ASP A 78 5.05 18.81 -7.54
CA ASP A 78 4.79 17.41 -7.90
C ASP A 78 3.42 17.28 -8.59
N ALA A 79 2.39 17.90 -8.01
CA ALA A 79 1.06 18.00 -8.59
C ALA A 79 0.74 19.45 -8.95
N SER A 80 -0.15 19.63 -9.93
CA SER A 80 -0.68 20.95 -10.29
C SER A 80 -2.15 21.06 -9.90
N PHE A 81 -2.57 22.24 -9.49
CA PHE A 81 -3.96 22.54 -9.15
C PHE A 81 -4.38 23.87 -9.75
N ASN A 82 -5.68 24.07 -9.91
CA ASN A 82 -6.22 25.32 -10.45
C ASN A 82 -6.79 26.25 -9.35
N SER A 83 -7.46 27.34 -9.75
CA SER A 83 -8.07 28.37 -8.90
C SER A 83 -8.52 27.86 -7.52
N SER A 84 -7.85 28.33 -6.48
CA SER A 84 -8.02 27.84 -5.12
C SER A 84 -7.56 28.89 -4.11
N ASN A 85 -7.91 28.66 -2.84
CA ASN A 85 -7.40 29.39 -1.69
C ASN A 85 -6.80 28.38 -0.70
N THR A 86 -6.14 28.88 0.35
CA THR A 86 -5.62 28.06 1.43
C THR A 86 -6.08 28.62 2.76
N GLU A 87 -6.43 27.77 3.70
CA GLU A 87 -6.72 28.19 5.07
C GLU A 87 -5.93 27.33 6.05
N ARG A 88 -5.60 27.94 7.19
CA ARG A 88 -4.78 27.34 8.25
C ARG A 88 -5.58 27.34 9.54
N ASN A 89 -5.62 26.19 10.20
CA ASN A 89 -6.13 26.04 11.54
C ASN A 89 -5.22 26.81 12.51
N GLN A 90 -5.78 27.53 13.47
CA GLN A 90 -5.02 28.23 14.52
C GLN A 90 -4.98 27.45 15.84
N SER A 91 -5.74 26.37 15.94
CA SER A 91 -5.84 25.48 17.09
C SER A 91 -4.89 24.29 16.98
N SER A 92 -4.77 23.54 18.08
CA SER A 92 -4.09 22.25 18.10
C SER A 92 -4.75 21.24 17.16
N VAL A 93 -3.94 20.45 16.47
CA VAL A 93 -4.35 19.42 15.51
C VAL A 93 -3.73 18.08 15.87
N PRO A 94 -4.38 16.95 15.54
CA PRO A 94 -3.86 15.62 15.87
C PRO A 94 -2.59 15.25 15.07
N SER A 95 -2.36 15.89 13.92
CA SER A 95 -1.14 15.77 13.12
C SER A 95 -0.90 17.07 12.37
N PRO A 96 0.37 17.50 12.17
CA PRO A 96 0.69 18.68 11.37
C PRO A 96 0.15 18.61 9.93
N LEU A 97 -0.14 17.41 9.42
CA LEU A 97 -0.78 17.19 8.11
C LEU A 97 -2.19 17.82 8.01
N TYR A 98 -2.83 18.08 9.15
CA TYR A 98 -4.18 18.64 9.21
C TYR A 98 -4.21 20.11 9.64
N GLN A 99 -3.03 20.75 9.72
CA GLN A 99 -2.91 22.16 10.06
C GLN A 99 -3.46 23.08 8.96
N THR A 100 -3.44 22.64 7.70
CA THR A 100 -3.88 23.41 6.54
C THR A 100 -4.90 22.65 5.71
N ALA A 101 -5.61 23.39 4.87
CA ALA A 101 -6.44 22.84 3.81
C ALA A 101 -6.35 23.73 2.57
N ARG A 102 -6.41 23.11 1.39
CA ARG A 102 -6.73 23.82 0.14
C ARG A 102 -8.25 23.91 -0.02
N ILE A 103 -8.74 25.07 -0.43
CA ILE A 103 -10.17 25.38 -0.59
C ILE A 103 -10.47 25.70 -2.05
N PHE A 104 -11.57 25.16 -2.56
CA PHE A 104 -12.09 25.43 -3.88
C PHE A 104 -13.49 26.04 -3.77
N ARG A 105 -13.66 27.26 -4.29
CA ARG A 105 -14.97 27.97 -4.36
C ARG A 105 -15.67 27.81 -5.70
N ARG A 106 -15.00 27.17 -6.66
CA ARG A 106 -15.51 26.83 -7.99
C ARG A 106 -15.08 25.40 -8.29
N VAL A 107 -15.59 24.86 -9.38
CA VAL A 107 -15.13 23.57 -9.89
C VAL A 107 -13.63 23.67 -10.21
N SER A 108 -12.83 22.94 -9.44
CA SER A 108 -11.37 22.96 -9.51
C SER A 108 -10.83 21.54 -9.38
N TRP A 109 -9.53 21.35 -9.61
CA TRP A 109 -8.93 20.02 -9.65
C TRP A 109 -7.48 20.02 -9.16
N TYR A 110 -7.03 18.84 -8.76
CA TYR A 110 -5.62 18.44 -8.79
C TYR A 110 -5.35 17.58 -10.03
N LYS A 111 -4.21 17.77 -10.67
CA LYS A 111 -3.74 17.01 -11.84
C LYS A 111 -2.38 16.40 -11.53
N PHE A 112 -2.28 15.12 -11.82
CA PHE A 112 -1.13 14.25 -11.61
C PHE A 112 -0.64 13.72 -12.96
N ASN A 113 0.67 13.59 -13.11
CA ASN A 113 1.30 12.93 -14.24
C ASN A 113 1.59 11.47 -13.84
N ILE A 114 1.02 10.54 -14.61
CA ILE A 114 1.02 9.12 -14.29
C ILE A 114 2.17 8.47 -15.02
N ASP A 115 3.11 7.87 -14.28
CA ASP A 115 4.33 7.28 -14.86
C ASP A 115 4.06 5.93 -15.53
N SER A 116 3.10 5.18 -15.00
CA SER A 116 2.82 3.81 -15.41
C SER A 116 1.34 3.50 -15.29
N ASN A 117 0.81 2.73 -16.23
CA ASN A 117 -0.54 2.21 -16.11
C ASN A 117 -0.61 1.20 -14.98
N GLY A 118 -1.70 1.19 -14.22
CA GLY A 118 -1.90 0.20 -13.17
C GLY A 118 -3.04 0.51 -12.23
N THR A 119 -3.16 -0.30 -11.18
CA THR A 119 -4.10 -0.03 -10.08
C THR A 119 -3.44 0.95 -9.11
N TYR A 120 -4.14 2.05 -8.82
CA TYR A 120 -3.71 3.06 -7.88
C TYR A 120 -4.57 3.03 -6.62
N LEU A 121 -3.94 3.35 -5.49
CA LEU A 121 -4.60 3.69 -4.25
C LEU A 121 -4.65 5.22 -4.15
N LEU A 122 -5.87 5.74 -3.96
CA LEU A 122 -6.13 7.16 -3.70
C LEU A 122 -6.67 7.32 -2.27
N ARG A 123 -6.04 8.15 -1.45
CA ARG A 123 -6.61 8.64 -0.18
C ARG A 123 -6.82 10.13 -0.22
N LEU A 124 -7.99 10.55 0.25
CA LEU A 124 -8.36 11.95 0.46
C LEU A 124 -8.59 12.17 1.94
N HIS A 125 -7.87 13.14 2.52
CA HIS A 125 -7.97 13.45 3.95
C HIS A 125 -8.79 14.73 4.15
N PHE A 126 -9.77 14.64 5.03
CA PHE A 126 -10.66 15.74 5.40
C PHE A 126 -10.65 15.90 6.92
N PHE A 127 -10.11 17.01 7.39
CA PHE A 127 -10.13 17.44 8.77
C PHE A 127 -10.77 18.84 8.82
N PRO A 128 -12.07 18.94 9.13
CA PRO A 128 -12.72 20.23 9.23
C PRO A 128 -12.22 21.00 10.46
N PHE A 129 -12.02 22.31 10.32
CA PHE A 129 -11.61 23.19 11.41
C PHE A 129 -12.23 24.58 11.28
N SER A 130 -12.24 25.31 12.41
CA SER A 130 -12.69 26.69 12.45
C SER A 130 -11.68 27.61 11.77
N SER A 131 -12.18 28.40 10.83
CA SER A 131 -11.43 29.29 9.95
C SER A 131 -12.40 30.34 9.38
N PRO A 132 -11.94 31.34 8.60
CA PRO A 132 -12.85 32.30 7.97
C PRO A 132 -13.96 31.67 7.13
N SER A 133 -13.69 30.53 6.47
CA SER A 133 -14.73 29.77 5.76
C SER A 133 -15.47 28.74 6.62
N ASN A 134 -14.96 28.41 7.81
CA ASN A 134 -15.42 27.34 8.68
C ASN A 134 -15.63 26.01 7.92
N LEU A 135 -14.58 25.18 7.85
CA LEU A 135 -14.57 24.01 6.95
C LEU A 135 -15.67 22.99 7.23
N SER A 136 -16.24 22.97 8.45
CA SER A 136 -17.39 22.12 8.79
C SER A 136 -18.65 22.45 7.97
N SER A 137 -18.75 23.67 7.42
CA SER A 137 -19.87 24.09 6.57
C SER A 137 -19.76 23.64 5.11
N ALA A 138 -18.64 23.04 4.71
CA ALA A 138 -18.39 22.63 3.34
C ALA A 138 -19.40 21.56 2.88
N ARG A 139 -19.90 21.73 1.65
CA ARG A 139 -20.75 20.78 0.94
C ARG A 139 -20.30 20.68 -0.51
N PHE A 140 -19.89 19.49 -0.93
CA PHE A 140 -19.28 19.33 -2.25
C PHE A 140 -19.30 17.89 -2.76
N ASN A 141 -19.00 17.75 -4.05
CA ASN A 141 -18.77 16.46 -4.70
C ASN A 141 -17.29 16.32 -5.07
N VAL A 142 -16.81 15.09 -5.15
CA VAL A 142 -15.49 14.76 -5.67
C VAL A 142 -15.64 13.72 -6.77
N SER A 143 -14.97 13.95 -7.90
CA SER A 143 -14.99 13.01 -9.02
C SER A 143 -13.59 12.82 -9.59
N VAL A 144 -13.45 11.72 -10.32
CA VAL A 144 -12.32 11.38 -11.17
C VAL A 144 -12.85 11.14 -12.59
N PRO A 145 -12.02 10.92 -13.61
CA PRO A 145 -12.53 10.61 -14.95
C PRO A 145 -13.48 9.40 -14.91
N GLY A 146 -14.71 9.58 -15.39
CA GLY A 146 -15.73 8.53 -15.48
C GLY A 146 -16.50 8.20 -14.18
N PHE A 147 -16.04 8.66 -13.01
CA PHE A 147 -16.64 8.23 -11.73
C PHE A 147 -16.79 9.35 -10.71
N TRP A 148 -17.89 9.30 -9.94
CA TRP A 148 -18.07 10.06 -8.71
C TRP A 148 -17.45 9.30 -7.54
N LEU A 149 -16.52 9.93 -6.82
CA LEU A 149 -15.95 9.37 -5.60
C LEU A 149 -16.81 9.71 -4.38
N LEU A 150 -17.23 10.97 -4.29
CA LEU A 150 -18.04 11.50 -3.20
C LEU A 150 -19.17 12.35 -3.79
N GLN A 151 -20.38 12.16 -3.29
CA GLN A 151 -21.57 12.92 -3.66
C GLN A 151 -22.23 13.46 -2.41
N ASN A 152 -22.60 14.74 -2.44
CA ASN A 152 -23.15 15.51 -1.33
C ASN A 152 -22.31 15.33 -0.05
N PHE A 153 -20.98 15.38 -0.19
CA PHE A 153 -20.08 15.24 0.94
C PHE A 153 -20.34 16.35 1.95
N ASP A 154 -20.43 15.94 3.21
CA ASP A 154 -20.71 16.80 4.33
C ASP A 154 -19.43 17.04 5.14
N GLY A 155 -18.94 18.29 5.15
CA GLY A 155 -17.76 18.70 5.90
C GLY A 155 -17.95 18.69 7.41
N THR A 156 -19.18 18.63 7.91
CA THR A 156 -19.49 18.59 9.35
C THR A 156 -19.09 17.27 10.01
N ASN A 157 -18.73 16.26 9.20
CA ASN A 157 -18.43 14.90 9.64
C ASN A 157 -17.80 14.86 11.03
N ASP A 158 -18.45 14.08 11.89
CA ASP A 158 -18.16 13.85 13.30
C ASP A 158 -16.68 13.53 13.52
N THR A 159 -15.87 14.57 13.73
CA THR A 159 -14.55 14.45 14.37
C THR A 159 -14.75 14.20 15.87
N ASN A 160 -15.64 13.26 16.23
CA ASN A 160 -15.98 12.92 17.62
C ASN A 160 -14.73 12.55 18.43
N ASN A 161 -13.62 12.20 17.75
CA ASN A 161 -12.32 11.88 18.33
C ASN A 161 -11.15 12.76 17.85
N ASN A 162 -11.41 13.98 17.36
CA ASN A 162 -10.36 14.87 16.83
C ASN A 162 -9.46 14.16 15.80
N SER A 163 -10.05 13.39 14.88
CA SER A 163 -9.36 12.59 13.87
C SER A 163 -9.84 12.96 12.48
N ALA A 164 -8.93 13.01 11.50
CA ALA A 164 -9.31 13.26 10.12
C ALA A 164 -10.11 12.09 9.54
N LEU A 165 -11.09 12.41 8.70
CA LEU A 165 -11.76 11.45 7.85
C LEU A 165 -10.88 11.16 6.63
N VAL A 166 -10.48 9.89 6.48
CA VAL A 166 -9.70 9.44 5.32
C VAL A 166 -10.60 8.59 4.43
N LYS A 167 -10.82 9.04 3.18
CA LYS A 167 -11.55 8.31 2.15
C LYS A 167 -10.57 7.60 1.23
N GLU A 168 -10.62 6.27 1.20
CA GLU A 168 -9.69 5.42 0.44
C GLU A 168 -10.39 4.73 -0.74
N PHE A 169 -9.78 4.84 -1.91
CA PHE A 169 -10.28 4.30 -3.17
C PHE A 169 -9.20 3.50 -3.91
N PHE A 170 -9.63 2.45 -4.61
CA PHE A 170 -8.82 1.66 -5.54
C PHE A 170 -9.39 1.81 -6.94
N MET A 171 -8.53 2.08 -7.91
CA MET A 171 -8.98 2.25 -9.29
C MET A 171 -7.85 2.03 -10.29
N GLU A 172 -8.20 1.60 -11.50
CA GLU A 172 -7.25 1.57 -12.61
C GLU A 172 -7.04 2.97 -13.20
N ILE A 173 -5.77 3.32 -13.44
CA ILE A 173 -5.38 4.54 -14.14
C ILE A 173 -4.47 4.14 -15.30
N SER A 174 -4.91 4.46 -16.52
CA SER A 174 -4.21 4.14 -17.77
C SER A 174 -3.90 5.36 -18.64
N ALA A 175 -4.36 6.54 -18.21
CA ALA A 175 -4.10 7.81 -18.90
C ALA A 175 -2.82 8.47 -18.35
N PRO A 176 -2.04 9.17 -19.19
CA PRO A 176 -0.81 9.84 -18.77
C PRO A 176 -1.07 10.98 -17.78
N THR A 177 -2.31 11.45 -17.70
CA THR A 177 -2.74 12.48 -16.74
C THR A 177 -3.99 12.02 -16.01
N PHE A 178 -3.99 12.22 -14.70
CA PHE A 178 -5.13 11.92 -13.84
C PHE A 178 -5.61 13.19 -13.12
N LYS A 179 -6.92 13.40 -13.06
CA LYS A 179 -7.51 14.58 -12.41
C LYS A 179 -8.49 14.18 -11.31
N ILE A 180 -8.29 14.73 -10.12
CA ILE A 180 -9.26 14.70 -9.04
C ILE A 180 -9.99 16.04 -9.05
N THR A 181 -11.28 16.04 -9.32
CA THR A 181 -12.09 17.26 -9.49
C THR A 181 -13.01 17.45 -8.29
N PHE A 182 -12.88 18.60 -7.65
CA PHE A 182 -13.68 19.05 -6.52
C PHE A 182 -14.75 20.00 -7.03
N ARG A 183 -16.02 19.74 -6.69
CA ARG A 183 -17.19 20.50 -7.14
C ARG A 183 -18.00 20.96 -5.94
N PRO A 184 -17.83 22.21 -5.48
CA PRO A 184 -18.71 22.80 -4.47
C PRO A 184 -20.17 22.72 -4.88
N LEU A 185 -21.06 22.48 -3.91
CA LEU A 185 -22.49 22.74 -4.10
C LEU A 185 -22.74 24.26 -4.12
N GLU A 186 -23.96 24.65 -4.48
CA GLU A 186 -24.37 26.05 -4.53
C GLU A 186 -24.14 26.74 -3.18
N SER A 187 -23.58 27.95 -3.23
CA SER A 187 -23.24 28.75 -2.04
C SER A 187 -22.33 28.04 -1.02
N SER A 188 -21.55 27.05 -1.46
CA SER A 188 -20.61 26.31 -0.62
C SER A 188 -19.19 26.30 -1.19
N PHE A 189 -18.33 25.47 -0.62
CA PHE A 189 -16.94 25.27 -1.04
C PHE A 189 -16.53 23.80 -0.81
N ALA A 190 -15.45 23.40 -1.47
CA ALA A 190 -14.78 22.12 -1.25
C ALA A 190 -13.45 22.35 -0.57
N PHE A 191 -12.97 21.37 0.19
CA PHE A 191 -11.63 21.42 0.78
C PHE A 191 -10.97 20.05 0.79
N VAL A 192 -9.66 20.02 0.95
CA VAL A 192 -8.86 18.81 1.19
C VAL A 192 -7.61 19.19 1.97
N ASN A 193 -7.22 18.35 2.94
CA ASN A 193 -6.05 18.56 3.80
C ASN A 193 -4.83 17.79 3.29
N ALA A 194 -5.04 16.59 2.77
CA ALA A 194 -3.97 15.80 2.17
C ALA A 194 -4.48 14.87 1.08
N ILE A 195 -3.61 14.55 0.13
CA ILE A 195 -3.85 13.58 -0.93
C ILE A 195 -2.70 12.57 -0.95
N GLU A 196 -3.03 11.29 -0.99
CA GLU A 196 -2.09 10.22 -1.32
C GLU A 196 -2.52 9.57 -2.63
N LEU A 197 -1.62 9.45 -3.61
CA LEU A 197 -1.89 8.76 -4.87
C LEU A 197 -0.68 7.95 -5.32
N PHE A 198 -0.73 6.63 -5.15
CA PHE A 198 0.39 5.78 -5.54
C PHE A 198 -0.08 4.49 -6.20
N VAL A 199 0.75 3.98 -7.11
CA VAL A 199 0.51 2.70 -7.79
C VAL A 199 0.63 1.56 -6.79
N LEU A 200 -0.04 0.44 -7.06
CA LEU A 200 0.07 -0.79 -6.29
C LEU A 200 0.89 -1.82 -7.07
N PRO A 201 1.65 -2.69 -6.40
CA PRO A 201 2.56 -3.64 -7.07
C PRO A 201 1.80 -4.76 -7.79
N LEU A 202 0.58 -5.07 -7.35
CA LEU A 202 -0.25 -6.20 -7.79
C LEU A 202 -1.74 -5.86 -7.55
N HIS A 203 -2.62 -6.59 -8.25
CA HIS A 203 -4.05 -6.62 -7.97
C HIS A 203 -4.31 -7.26 -6.59
N LEU A 204 -4.33 -6.43 -5.54
CA LEU A 204 -4.60 -6.87 -4.16
C LEU A 204 -5.94 -7.60 -4.00
N ILE A 205 -6.88 -7.33 -4.91
CA ILE A 205 -8.20 -7.94 -4.97
C ILE A 205 -8.25 -8.71 -6.28
N SER A 206 -8.59 -9.99 -6.20
CA SER A 206 -8.82 -10.80 -7.40
C SER A 206 -9.88 -10.15 -8.28
N ASP A 207 -9.66 -10.09 -9.59
CA ASP A 207 -10.69 -9.63 -10.54
C ASP A 207 -11.83 -10.67 -10.72
N LYS A 208 -11.77 -11.78 -9.98
CA LYS A 208 -12.83 -12.75 -9.78
C LYS A 208 -13.26 -12.73 -8.31
N VAL A 209 -14.47 -12.24 -8.04
CA VAL A 209 -15.03 -12.17 -6.68
C VAL A 209 -16.39 -12.86 -6.61
N SER A 210 -16.59 -13.62 -5.54
CA SER A 210 -17.88 -14.24 -5.24
C SER A 210 -18.84 -13.21 -4.68
N PHE A 211 -20.11 -13.25 -5.08
CA PHE A 211 -21.18 -12.45 -4.51
C PHE A 211 -22.44 -13.27 -4.28
N PHE A 212 -23.23 -12.89 -3.29
CA PHE A 212 -24.51 -13.52 -2.98
C PHE A 212 -25.61 -12.99 -3.91
N LYS A 213 -26.39 -13.90 -4.47
CA LYS A 213 -27.57 -13.52 -5.25
C LYS A 213 -28.72 -13.17 -4.30
N PRO A 214 -29.59 -12.21 -4.66
CA PRO A 214 -30.77 -11.89 -3.85
C PRO A 214 -31.70 -13.09 -3.57
N ILE A 215 -31.71 -14.09 -4.48
CA ILE A 215 -32.58 -15.26 -4.42
C ILE A 215 -31.85 -16.47 -3.76
N GLY A 216 -30.70 -16.24 -3.15
CA GLY A 216 -29.87 -17.27 -2.54
C GLY A 216 -28.85 -17.88 -3.51
N GLY A 217 -27.84 -18.53 -2.94
CA GLY A 217 -26.67 -19.05 -3.66
C GLY A 217 -25.62 -17.98 -3.99
N THR A 218 -24.49 -18.44 -4.49
CA THR A 218 -23.36 -17.59 -4.88
C THR A 218 -23.25 -17.49 -6.40
N SER A 219 -22.62 -16.42 -6.86
CA SER A 219 -22.21 -16.22 -8.24
C SER A 219 -20.82 -15.62 -8.26
N ILE A 220 -20.16 -15.67 -9.41
CA ILE A 220 -18.87 -15.04 -9.61
C ILE A 220 -19.06 -13.80 -10.48
N TYR A 221 -18.51 -12.68 -10.03
CA TYR A 221 -18.25 -11.52 -10.88
C TYR A 221 -16.80 -11.63 -11.37
N SER A 222 -16.59 -11.53 -12.68
CA SER A 222 -15.27 -11.66 -13.30
C SER A 222 -15.04 -10.65 -14.41
N GLY A 223 -13.82 -10.09 -14.52
CA GLY A 223 -13.38 -9.37 -15.72
C GLY A 223 -13.75 -7.88 -15.75
N GLY A 224 -13.61 -7.16 -14.63
CA GLY A 224 -13.99 -5.74 -14.59
C GLY A 224 -14.26 -5.16 -13.20
N LEU A 225 -13.60 -5.69 -12.17
CA LEU A 225 -13.72 -5.15 -10.81
C LEU A 225 -12.97 -3.82 -10.73
N TYR A 226 -11.75 -3.79 -11.29
CA TYR A 226 -10.92 -2.58 -11.37
C TYR A 226 -11.27 -1.64 -12.52
N SER A 227 -12.13 -2.06 -13.45
CA SER A 227 -12.77 -1.12 -14.38
C SER A 227 -13.80 -0.22 -13.68
N ARG A 228 -14.01 -0.40 -12.37
CA ARG A 228 -14.79 0.47 -11.48
C ARG A 228 -13.86 1.08 -10.43
N VAL A 229 -14.41 1.99 -9.63
CA VAL A 229 -13.76 2.48 -8.42
C VAL A 229 -14.29 1.71 -7.22
N LEU A 230 -13.38 1.19 -6.39
CA LEU A 230 -13.71 0.52 -5.14
C LEU A 230 -13.43 1.47 -3.98
N GLU A 231 -14.43 1.80 -3.16
CA GLU A 231 -14.25 2.54 -1.90
C GLU A 231 -14.10 1.55 -0.74
N THR A 232 -13.08 1.73 0.08
CA THR A 232 -12.98 0.95 1.33
C THR A 232 -14.02 1.46 2.33
N LYS A 233 -14.90 0.56 2.78
CA LYS A 233 -15.85 0.84 3.87
C LYS A 233 -15.33 0.38 5.22
N HIS A 234 -14.78 -0.83 5.28
CA HIS A 234 -14.21 -1.42 6.48
C HIS A 234 -12.92 -2.16 6.15
N ARG A 235 -12.00 -2.19 7.11
CA ARG A 235 -10.77 -2.98 7.06
C ARG A 235 -10.45 -3.46 8.46
N LEU A 236 -10.72 -4.74 8.71
CA LEU A 236 -10.72 -5.31 10.05
C LEU A 236 -9.57 -6.30 10.22
N ASN A 237 -8.85 -6.19 11.33
CA ASN A 237 -7.95 -7.22 11.83
C ASN A 237 -8.72 -8.11 12.81
N VAL A 238 -9.40 -9.13 12.28
CA VAL A 238 -10.31 -9.98 13.07
C VAL A 238 -9.54 -10.73 14.16
N GLY A 239 -9.95 -10.54 15.42
CA GLY A 239 -9.28 -11.09 16.60
C GLY A 239 -7.90 -10.48 16.90
N GLY A 240 -7.51 -9.45 16.15
CA GLY A 240 -6.19 -8.83 16.22
C GLY A 240 -6.23 -7.40 16.77
N GLN A 241 -5.04 -6.89 17.09
CA GLN A 241 -4.88 -5.50 17.55
C GLN A 241 -4.82 -4.52 16.37
N PRO A 242 -5.06 -3.21 16.60
CA PRO A 242 -4.88 -2.20 15.56
C PRO A 242 -3.48 -2.29 14.95
N THR A 243 -3.40 -2.31 13.63
CA THR A 243 -2.11 -2.42 12.94
C THR A 243 -2.10 -1.64 11.63
N LYS A 244 -0.91 -1.26 11.18
CA LYS A 244 -0.67 -0.59 9.90
C LYS A 244 0.25 -1.46 9.06
N ASP A 245 -0.16 -1.74 7.83
CA ASP A 245 0.65 -2.56 6.92
C ASP A 245 1.58 -1.72 6.04
N LEU A 246 2.33 -2.41 5.17
CA LEU A 246 3.29 -1.81 4.25
C LEU A 246 2.66 -0.83 3.26
N LEU A 247 1.35 -0.94 2.98
CA LEU A 247 0.59 -0.01 2.14
C LEU A 247 -0.01 1.16 2.94
N LEU A 248 0.45 1.32 4.18
CA LEU A 248 -0.01 2.32 5.14
C LEU A 248 -1.52 2.20 5.43
N ARG A 249 -2.12 1.04 5.16
CA ARG A 249 -3.54 0.78 5.42
C ARG A 249 -3.73 0.56 6.91
N ASN A 250 -4.70 1.25 7.50
CA ASN A 250 -5.08 1.05 8.89
C ASN A 250 -6.05 -0.13 9.00
N TRP A 251 -5.72 -1.11 9.85
CA TRP A 251 -6.57 -2.24 10.19
C TRP A 251 -7.07 -2.07 11.62
N ILE A 252 -8.38 -1.99 11.80
CA ILE A 252 -9.00 -1.82 13.12
C ILE A 252 -9.49 -3.18 13.67
N PRO A 253 -9.57 -3.36 14.99
CA PRO A 253 -10.18 -4.54 15.57
C PRO A 253 -11.64 -4.71 15.14
N ASP A 254 -12.14 -5.93 15.14
CA ASP A 254 -13.52 -6.26 14.79
C ASP A 254 -14.52 -6.09 15.94
N ASP A 255 -14.05 -5.84 17.18
CA ASP A 255 -14.88 -5.81 18.40
C ASP A 255 -16.12 -4.91 18.28
N ILE A 256 -15.98 -3.73 17.66
CA ILE A 256 -17.09 -2.77 17.50
C ILE A 256 -18.16 -3.22 16.49
N TYR A 257 -17.88 -4.29 15.73
CA TYR A 257 -18.78 -4.89 14.74
C TYR A 257 -19.40 -6.20 15.23
N LEU A 258 -19.03 -6.68 16.42
CA LEU A 258 -19.62 -7.87 17.01
C LEU A 258 -21.05 -7.57 17.49
N MET A 259 -22.03 -8.27 16.92
CA MET A 259 -23.43 -8.15 17.35
C MET A 259 -23.66 -8.83 18.72
N TYR A 260 -22.98 -9.94 18.97
CA TYR A 260 -23.10 -10.75 20.19
C TYR A 260 -21.71 -10.96 20.80
N THR A 261 -21.27 -10.00 21.58
CA THR A 261 -19.91 -10.00 22.19
C THR A 261 -19.66 -11.21 23.08
N GLU A 262 -20.70 -11.78 23.68
CA GLU A 262 -20.66 -12.98 24.53
C GLU A 262 -20.25 -14.25 23.78
N ASN A 263 -20.42 -14.26 22.45
CA ASN A 263 -20.03 -15.39 21.59
C ASN A 263 -18.58 -15.26 21.08
N ALA A 264 -17.91 -14.14 21.34
CA ALA A 264 -16.52 -13.93 20.98
C ALA A 264 -15.59 -14.22 22.17
N LYS A 265 -14.39 -14.72 21.88
CA LYS A 265 -13.40 -15.01 22.91
C LYS A 265 -12.01 -14.61 22.44
N ASN A 266 -11.35 -13.76 23.22
CA ASN A 266 -9.95 -13.44 23.02
C ASN A 266 -9.08 -14.67 23.28
N ARG A 267 -8.29 -15.04 22.27
CA ARG A 267 -7.29 -16.10 22.33
C ARG A 267 -5.97 -15.56 21.83
N SER A 268 -4.87 -16.12 22.34
CA SER A 268 -3.57 -15.95 21.70
C SER A 268 -3.65 -16.48 20.27
N PRO A 269 -3.00 -15.82 19.28
CA PRO A 269 -2.89 -16.34 17.92
C PRO A 269 -2.49 -17.81 17.95
N TYR A 270 -3.14 -18.62 17.10
CA TYR A 270 -2.77 -20.01 16.96
C TYR A 270 -1.37 -20.08 16.35
N ASN A 271 -0.40 -20.53 17.14
CA ASN A 271 1.01 -20.68 16.73
C ASN A 271 1.34 -22.09 16.21
N GLY A 272 0.32 -22.95 16.06
CA GLY A 272 0.49 -24.27 15.47
C GLY A 272 0.36 -24.24 13.94
N GLU A 273 0.60 -25.38 13.33
CA GLU A 273 0.38 -25.58 11.89
C GLU A 273 -1.11 -25.83 11.66
N ILE A 274 -1.74 -25.08 10.74
CA ILE A 274 -3.15 -25.28 10.42
C ILE A 274 -3.28 -26.64 9.73
N GLY A 275 -3.89 -27.60 10.41
CA GLY A 275 -4.22 -28.90 9.83
C GLY A 275 -5.38 -28.73 8.84
N TYR A 276 -5.09 -28.79 7.55
CA TYR A 276 -6.13 -28.89 6.53
C TYR A 276 -6.70 -30.30 6.54
N HIS A 277 -7.92 -30.46 7.05
CA HIS A 277 -8.68 -31.69 6.84
C HIS A 277 -9.28 -31.64 5.43
N VAL A 278 -9.01 -32.69 4.65
CA VAL A 278 -9.33 -32.80 3.21
C VAL A 278 -10.85 -32.86 2.93
N ASP A 279 -11.70 -32.75 3.94
CA ASP A 279 -13.16 -32.91 3.82
C ASP A 279 -13.95 -31.60 4.04
N ASP A 280 -13.31 -30.44 4.24
CA ASP A 280 -14.01 -29.18 4.52
C ASP A 280 -14.53 -28.43 3.25
N ASP A 281 -14.31 -28.98 2.05
CA ASP A 281 -14.79 -28.40 0.77
C ASP A 281 -16.15 -28.96 0.30
N SER A 282 -16.90 -29.66 1.15
CA SER A 282 -18.27 -30.06 0.83
C SER A 282 -19.29 -29.26 1.63
N ASP A 283 -19.70 -28.12 1.10
CA ASP A 283 -21.09 -27.60 1.15
C ASP A 283 -21.34 -26.54 0.07
#